data_AF-A0A925GNB3-F1
#
_entry.id   AF-A0A925GNB3-F1
#
_cell.length_a   1.000
_cell.length_b   1.000
_cell.length_c   1.000
_cell.angle_alpha   90.00
_cell.angle_beta   90.00
_cell.angle_gamma   90.00
#
_symmetry.space_group_name_H-M   'P 1'
#
loop_
_entity.id
_entity.type
_entity.pdbx_description
1 polymer ?
#
loop_
_entity_poly.entity_id
_entity_poly.type
_entity_poly.pdbx_seq_one_letter_code
_entity_poly.pdbx_strand_id
1 'polypeptide(L)'
;MKLIVVSNFSDVPNEHYLLNLLFCEGLQYFHLRKSGYTASRMAAYIERIPEPFRRYVVLHSHFELVERYGLRGAHFTKKYCYEDFLRDR
;
A
#
# COMPACT_ATOMS: atom_id res chain seq x y z
N MET A 1 -20.25 6.05 -6.32
CA MET A 1 -18.96 6.79 -6.30
C MET A 1 -17.95 5.97 -5.51
N LYS A 2 -16.66 5.94 -5.88
CA LYS A 2 -15.61 5.24 -5.12
C LYS A 2 -14.64 6.26 -4.51
N LEU A 3 -14.45 6.22 -3.19
CA LEU A 3 -13.45 7.03 -2.49
C LEU A 3 -12.10 6.29 -2.51
N ILE A 4 -11.06 7.01 -2.91
CA ILE A 4 -9.68 6.49 -2.95
C ILE A 4 -8.81 7.44 -2.14
N VAL A 5 -8.04 6.89 -1.20
CA VAL A 5 -7.05 7.63 -0.43
C VAL A 5 -5.66 7.21 -0.89
N VAL A 6 -4.79 8.19 -1.12
CA VAL A 6 -3.38 7.95 -1.48
C VAL A 6 -2.51 8.45 -0.34
N SER A 7 -1.57 7.62 0.13
CA SER A 7 -0.63 8.05 1.16
C SER A 7 0.25 9.21 0.67
N ASN A 8 0.74 10.01 1.61
CA ASN A 8 1.83 10.94 1.31
C ASN A 8 3.11 10.14 1.00
N PHE A 9 4.00 10.70 0.18
CA PHE A 9 5.30 10.09 -0.17
C PHE A 9 6.23 9.97 1.04
N SER A 10 6.12 10.93 1.96
CA SER A 10 6.91 11.01 3.19
C SER A 10 6.13 10.46 4.38
N ASP A 11 6.85 10.22 5.47
CA ASP A 11 6.26 9.78 6.73
C ASP A 11 5.36 10.87 7.33
N VAL A 12 4.15 10.48 7.74
CA VAL A 12 3.21 11.37 8.41
C VAL A 12 3.06 10.92 9.87
N PRO A 13 3.13 11.83 10.86
CA PRO A 13 2.85 11.48 12.24
C PRO A 13 1.47 10.84 12.39
N ASN A 14 1.39 9.76 13.17
CA ASN A 14 0.16 9.01 13.44
C ASN A 14 -0.55 8.43 12.21
N GLU A 15 0.14 8.27 11.07
CA GLU A 15 -0.46 7.79 9.81
C GLU A 15 -1.23 6.47 9.97
N HIS A 16 -0.64 5.47 10.62
CA HIS A 16 -1.29 4.18 10.83
C HIS A 16 -2.55 4.26 11.69
N TYR A 17 -2.56 5.15 12.69
CA TYR A 17 -3.72 5.34 13.55
C TYR A 17 -4.89 5.93 12.75
N LEU A 18 -4.62 7.00 11.99
CA LEU A 18 -5.61 7.63 11.12
C LEU A 18 -6.10 6.67 10.02
N LEU A 19 -5.18 5.94 9.40
CA LEU A 19 -5.52 4.94 8.39
C LEU A 19 -6.43 3.85 8.95
N ASN A 20 -6.16 3.37 10.15
CA ASN A 20 -7.01 2.36 10.80
C ASN A 20 -8.42 2.91 11.09
N LEU A 21 -8.54 4.16 11.55
CA LEU A 21 -9.85 4.80 11.70
C LEU A 21 -10.59 4.88 10.37
N LEU A 22 -9.91 5.28 9.29
CA LEU A 22 -10.52 5.33 7.95
C LEU A 22 -10.99 3.95 7.50
N PHE A 23 -10.24 2.88 7.79
CA PHE A 23 -10.68 1.52 7.49
C PHE A 23 -11.91 1.10 8.30
N CYS A 24 -11.97 1.45 9.59
CA CYS A 24 -13.16 1.22 10.42
C CYS A 24 -14.39 1.96 9.90
N GLU A 25 -14.21 3.17 9.36
CA GLU A 25 -15.26 3.97 8.70
C GLU A 25 -15.57 3.50 7.26
N GLY A 26 -15.00 2.39 6.81
CA GLY A 26 -15.36 1.74 5.54
C GLY A 26 -14.51 2.13 4.33
N LEU A 27 -13.28 2.65 4.51
CA LEU A 27 -12.34 2.85 3.42
C LEU A 27 -12.04 1.51 2.71
N GLN A 28 -12.20 1.46 1.38
CA GLN A 28 -12.03 0.24 0.58
C GLN A 28 -10.82 0.25 -0.36
N TYR A 29 -10.20 1.42 -0.56
CA TYR A 29 -9.11 1.63 -1.51
C TYR A 29 -8.08 2.60 -0.91
N PHE A 30 -6.98 2.05 -0.42
CA PHE A 30 -5.83 2.81 0.06
C PHE A 30 -4.62 2.56 -0.83
N HIS A 31 -4.16 3.57 -1.55
CA HIS A 31 -2.96 3.51 -2.38
C HIS A 31 -1.75 3.89 -1.53
N LEU A 32 -0.93 2.89 -1.20
CA LEU A 32 0.32 3.08 -0.47
C LEU A 32 1.43 3.47 -1.45
N ARG A 33 1.84 4.73 -1.37
CA ARG A 33 2.88 5.35 -2.18
C ARG A 33 3.93 6.00 -1.29
N LYS A 34 5.05 5.30 -1.07
CA LYS A 34 6.24 5.77 -0.34
C LYS A 34 7.47 5.65 -1.22
N SER A 35 7.77 6.67 -2.02
CA SER A 35 8.76 6.59 -3.12
C SER A 35 10.22 6.41 -2.69
N GLY A 36 10.53 6.57 -1.39
CA GLY A 36 11.87 6.36 -0.82
C GLY A 36 11.99 5.11 0.06
N TYR A 37 10.93 4.31 0.18
CA TYR A 37 10.98 3.11 0.99
C TYR A 37 11.75 1.99 0.29
N THR A 38 12.53 1.23 1.06
CA THR A 38 13.02 -0.10 0.66
C THR A 38 11.91 -1.13 0.82
N ALA A 39 12.06 -2.31 0.23
CA ALA A 39 11.11 -3.42 0.40
C ALA A 39 10.89 -3.75 1.89
N SER A 40 11.96 -3.78 2.70
CA SER A 40 11.86 -4.03 4.15
C SER A 40 11.09 -2.93 4.90
N ARG A 41 11.29 -1.65 4.54
CA ARG A 41 10.52 -0.55 5.13
C ARG A 41 9.05 -0.60 4.71
N MET A 42 8.79 -0.97 3.46
CA MET A 42 7.43 -1.16 2.95
C MET A 42 6.72 -2.32 3.67
N ALA A 43 7.41 -3.47 3.84
CA ALA A 43 6.92 -4.61 4.60
C ALA A 43 6.59 -4.22 6.05
N ALA A 44 7.50 -3.53 6.75
CA ALA A 44 7.26 -3.04 8.11
C ALA A 44 6.06 -2.10 8.20
N TYR A 45 5.81 -1.27 7.18
CA TYR A 45 4.61 -0.43 7.11
C TYR A 45 3.33 -1.28 6.98
N ILE A 46 3.34 -2.27 6.08
CA ILE A 46 2.20 -3.16 5.83
C ILE A 46 1.88 -4.01 7.07
N GLU A 47 2.90 -4.48 7.79
CA GLU A 47 2.74 -5.30 8.99
C GLU A 47 1.99 -4.57 10.11
N ARG A 48 2.10 -3.23 10.16
CA ARG A 48 1.34 -2.38 11.09
C ARG A 48 -0.12 -2.19 10.69
N ILE A 49 -0.51 -2.58 9.47
CA ILE A 49 -1.92 -2.60 9.03
C ILE A 49 -2.54 -3.94 9.48
N PRO A 50 -3.67 -3.93 10.20
CA PRO A 50 -4.39 -5.15 10.56
C PRO A 50 -4.74 -5.99 9.34
N GLU A 51 -4.59 -7.31 9.45
CA GLU A 51 -4.77 -8.26 8.34
C GLU A 51 -6.11 -8.08 7.58
N PRO A 52 -7.28 -7.90 8.25
CA PRO A 52 -8.56 -7.74 7.54
C PRO A 52 -8.62 -6.53 6.61
N PHE A 53 -7.75 -5.53 6.84
CA PHE A 53 -7.70 -4.31 6.05
C PHE A 53 -6.67 -4.35 4.91
N ARG A 54 -5.75 -5.33 4.91
CA ARG A 54 -4.70 -5.46 3.88
C ARG A 54 -5.27 -5.65 2.47
N ARG A 55 -6.42 -6.33 2.36
CA ARG A 55 -7.20 -6.50 1.11
C ARG A 55 -7.70 -5.19 0.48
N TYR A 56 -7.56 -4.06 1.17
CA TYR A 56 -7.92 -2.72 0.67
C TYR A 56 -6.71 -1.92 0.21
N VAL A 57 -5.49 -2.44 0.38
CA VAL A 57 -4.24 -1.73 0.10
C VAL A 57 -3.73 -2.03 -1.30
N VAL A 58 -3.36 -0.99 -2.05
CA VAL A 58 -2.76 -1.06 -3.38
C VAL A 58 -1.34 -0.49 -3.32
N LEU A 59 -0.34 -1.22 -3.82
CA LEU A 59 1.06 -0.76 -3.84
C LEU A 59 1.41 -0.03 -5.13
N HIS A 60 2.34 0.94 -5.02
CA HIS A 60 2.94 1.64 -6.18
C HIS A 60 4.37 1.17 -6.49
N SER A 61 4.94 0.29 -5.68
CA SER A 61 6.30 -0.26 -5.79
C SER A 61 6.44 -1.50 -4.89
N HIS A 62 7.53 -2.27 -5.05
CA HIS A 62 7.81 -3.50 -4.27
C HIS A 62 6.65 -4.50 -4.38
N PHE A 63 6.37 -4.90 -5.62
CA PHE A 63 5.17 -5.65 -5.94
C PHE A 63 5.19 -7.10 -5.46
N GLU A 64 6.37 -7.63 -5.14
CA GLU A 64 6.56 -8.93 -4.48
C GLU A 64 5.78 -9.01 -3.15
N LEU A 65 5.53 -7.86 -2.51
CA LEU A 65 4.80 -7.79 -1.24
C LEU A 65 3.27 -7.93 -1.41
N VAL A 66 2.74 -7.79 -2.63
CA VAL A 66 1.31 -7.88 -2.89
C VAL A 66 0.78 -9.26 -2.52
N GLU A 67 1.40 -10.32 -3.05
CA GLU A 67 0.97 -11.69 -2.78
C GLU A 67 1.34 -12.13 -1.36
N ARG A 68 2.53 -11.75 -0.90
CA ARG A 68 3.02 -12.06 0.46
C ARG A 68 2.07 -11.63 1.57
N TYR A 69 1.42 -10.47 1.43
CA TYR A 69 0.54 -9.91 2.46
C TYR A 69 -0.95 -9.93 2.09
N GLY A 70 -1.33 -10.58 0.97
CA GLY A 70 -2.72 -10.63 0.51
C GLY A 70 -3.31 -9.25 0.23
N LEU A 71 -2.50 -8.36 -0.38
CA LEU A 71 -2.91 -7.00 -0.69
C LEU A 71 -3.88 -6.97 -1.87
N ARG A 72 -4.60 -5.85 -2.04
CA ARG A 72 -5.56 -5.68 -3.14
C ARG A 72 -4.93 -5.80 -4.52
N GLY A 73 -3.70 -5.30 -4.68
CA GLY A 73 -3.00 -5.31 -5.96
C GLY A 73 -1.92 -4.25 -6.10
N ALA A 74 -1.51 -4.02 -7.35
CA ALA A 74 -0.50 -3.07 -7.75
C ALA A 74 -1.09 -1.95 -8.62
N HIS A 75 -0.53 -0.75 -8.52
CA HIS A 75 -0.80 0.38 -9.38
C HIS A 75 0.47 0.78 -10.13
N PHE A 76 0.47 0.60 -11.45
CA PHE A 76 1.61 0.92 -12.29
C PHE A 76 1.70 2.41 -12.56
N THR A 77 2.91 2.93 -12.53
CA THR A 77 3.23 4.33 -12.81
C THR A 77 4.31 4.39 -13.88
N LYS A 78 4.63 5.59 -14.38
CA LYS A 78 5.76 5.76 -15.30
C LYS A 78 7.11 5.28 -14.71
N LYS A 79 7.25 5.31 -13.38
CA LYS A 79 8.47 4.90 -12.68
C LYS A 79 8.51 3.39 -12.37
N TYR A 80 7.34 2.77 -12.17
CA TYR A 80 7.19 1.36 -11.79
C TYR A 80 6.14 0.74 -12.69
N CYS A 81 6.57 0.04 -13.72
CA CYS A 81 5.73 -0.45 -14.80
C CYS A 81 5.38 -1.94 -14.64
N TYR A 82 4.61 -2.46 -15.60
CA TYR A 82 4.18 -3.86 -15.59
C TYR A 82 5.38 -4.82 -15.71
N GLU A 83 6.43 -4.42 -16.41
CA GLU A 83 7.67 -5.17 -16.54
C GLU A 83 8.38 -5.35 -15.19
N ASP A 84 8.35 -4.33 -14.32
CA ASP A 84 8.89 -4.44 -12.96
C ASP A 84 8.07 -5.43 -12.13
N PHE A 85 6.74 -5.38 -12.25
CA PHE A 85 5.83 -6.32 -11.60
C PHE A 85 6.06 -7.78 -11.98
N LEU A 86 6.45 -8.06 -13.23
CA LEU A 86 6.80 -9.40 -13.68
C LEU A 86 8.16 -9.88 -13.17
N ARG A 87 9.10 -8.96 -12.88
CA ARG A 87 10.41 -9.31 -12.31
C ARG A 87 10.34 -9.63 -10.82
N ASP A 88 9.41 -8.98 -10.11
CA ASP A 88 9.22 -9.12 -8.67
C ASP A 88 8.36 -10.35 -8.29
N ARG A 89 7.93 -11.17 -9.26
CA ARG A 89 7.08 -12.37 -9.08
C ARG A 89 7.87 -13.67 -9.13
#